data_AF-A0A6J6UQH0-F1
#
_entry.id   AF-A0A6J6UQH0-F1
#
_cell.length_a   1.000
_cell.length_b   1.000
_cell.length_c   1.000
_cell.angle_alpha   90.00
_cell.angle_beta   90.00
_cell.angle_gamma   90.00
#
_symmetry.space_group_name_H-M   'P 1'
#
loop_
_entity.id
_entity.type
_entity.pdbx_description
1 polymer ?
#
loop_
_entity_poly.entity_id
_entity_poly.type
_entity_poly.pdbx_seq_one_letter_code
_entity_poly.pdbx_strand_id
1 'polypeptide(L)'
;MLQKSYAEGMRALIAYTAYWQDMIELAEAGDSDVDIDMALRMNDLLLPIVKGVGSERSYEMLAVSLQTFGGSGFLQDYPIEQYIRDAKIDTLYEGTTAIQGLDFFFRKIVKDQFRSLMTIAGQITETVKGDEGSGQLSVERELLGKALEDVQGIVAVLGQWAMASQSDAEQIYKVGLNTTRLLMASGDLVIGWLLLRQAEVASVALTGDVSEKDRMFYLGKVETARWFARNRLPLLAAERAVAEATDLALMEMPEEAF
;
A
#
# COMPACT_ATOMS: atom_id res chain seq x y z
N MET A 1 -3.78 -17.74 2.39
CA MET A 1 -2.69 -16.74 2.45
C MET A 1 -3.16 -15.34 2.06
N LEU A 2 -3.79 -15.15 0.89
CA LEU A 2 -4.28 -13.84 0.41
C LEU A 2 -5.06 -13.01 1.47
N GLN A 3 -6.14 -13.55 2.04
CA GLN A 3 -6.93 -12.85 3.08
C GLN A 3 -6.07 -12.49 4.31
N LYS A 4 -5.26 -13.44 4.80
CA LYS A 4 -4.38 -13.26 5.98
C LYS A 4 -3.35 -12.16 5.74
N SER A 5 -2.68 -12.17 4.59
CA SER A 5 -1.62 -11.20 4.29
C SER A 5 -2.15 -9.78 4.18
N TYR A 6 -3.30 -9.58 3.52
CA TYR A 6 -3.91 -8.25 3.46
C TYR A 6 -4.46 -7.81 4.82
N ALA A 7 -5.15 -8.68 5.57
CA ALA A 7 -5.67 -8.32 6.89
C ALA A 7 -4.55 -7.94 7.89
N GLU A 8 -3.44 -8.68 7.90
CA GLU A 8 -2.30 -8.38 8.77
C GLU A 8 -1.47 -7.18 8.30
N GLY A 9 -1.30 -7.05 6.97
CA GLY A 9 -0.58 -5.94 6.36
C GLY A 9 -1.30 -4.60 6.53
N MET A 10 -2.62 -4.57 6.30
CA MET A 10 -3.43 -3.37 6.53
C MET A 10 -3.46 -2.97 8.00
N ARG A 11 -3.51 -3.93 8.94
CA ARG A 11 -3.36 -3.64 10.37
C ARG A 11 -2.00 -3.01 10.67
N ALA A 12 -0.93 -3.50 10.04
CA ALA A 12 0.40 -2.93 10.16
C ALA A 12 0.44 -1.49 9.62
N LEU A 13 -0.18 -1.24 8.48
CA LEU A 13 -0.28 0.09 7.86
C LEU A 13 -1.02 1.07 8.77
N ILE A 14 -2.15 0.66 9.36
CA ILE A 14 -2.90 1.50 10.31
C ILE A 14 -2.03 1.82 11.52
N ALA A 15 -1.40 0.82 12.13
CA ALA A 15 -0.54 1.03 13.29
C ALA A 15 0.70 1.91 12.97
N TYR A 16 1.31 1.72 11.80
CA TYR A 16 2.44 2.52 11.34
C TYR A 16 2.04 3.98 11.04
N THR A 17 0.82 4.20 10.55
CA THR A 17 0.28 5.56 10.33
C THR A 17 -0.02 6.23 11.67
N ALA A 18 -0.67 5.51 12.60
CA ALA A 18 -0.97 6.01 13.94
C ALA A 18 0.30 6.32 14.74
N TYR A 19 1.38 5.54 14.56
CA TYR A 19 2.68 5.85 15.14
C TYR A 19 3.14 7.28 14.79
N TRP A 20 2.96 7.73 13.54
CA TRP A 20 3.32 9.11 13.16
C TRP A 20 2.42 10.16 13.85
N GLN A 21 1.17 9.83 14.16
CA GLN A 21 0.26 10.70 14.90
C GLN A 21 0.75 10.88 16.35
N ASP A 22 1.11 9.78 17.02
CA ASP A 22 1.70 9.85 18.36
C ASP A 22 3.03 10.61 18.36
N MET A 23 3.87 10.40 17.33
CA MET A 23 5.14 11.13 17.20
C MET A 23 4.94 12.65 17.03
N ILE A 24 3.85 13.08 16.37
CA ILE A 24 3.47 14.50 16.28
C ILE A 24 3.09 15.02 17.67
N GLU A 25 2.21 14.33 18.39
CA GLU A 25 1.78 14.76 19.73
C GLU A 25 2.96 14.84 20.71
N LEU A 26 3.88 13.87 20.68
CA LEU A 26 5.08 13.88 21.51
C LEU A 26 6.03 15.02 21.15
N ALA A 27 6.18 15.33 19.85
CA ALA A 27 7.00 16.46 19.41
C ALA A 27 6.41 17.82 19.86
N GLU A 28 5.10 17.98 19.75
CA GLU A 28 4.38 19.18 20.23
C GLU A 28 4.50 19.36 21.74
N ALA A 29 4.54 18.26 22.50
CA ALA A 29 4.76 18.26 23.94
C ALA A 29 6.22 18.51 24.35
N GLY A 30 7.18 18.41 23.40
CA GLY A 30 8.62 18.49 23.69
C GLY A 30 9.22 17.20 24.27
N ASP A 31 8.51 16.07 24.13
CA ASP A 31 8.89 14.75 24.64
C ASP A 31 9.55 13.86 23.58
N SER A 32 9.86 14.41 22.40
CA SER A 32 10.51 13.71 21.28
C SER A 32 11.38 14.65 20.45
N ASP A 33 12.52 14.14 19.97
CA ASP A 33 13.43 14.84 19.06
C ASP A 33 13.08 14.63 17.57
N VAL A 34 11.93 14.03 17.26
CA VAL A 34 11.51 13.81 15.87
C VAL A 34 11.29 15.14 15.15
N ASP A 35 11.64 15.20 13.87
CA ASP A 35 11.26 16.32 13.01
C ASP A 35 9.73 16.31 12.82
N ILE A 36 9.04 17.22 13.51
CA ILE A 36 7.58 17.37 13.48
C ILE A 36 7.06 17.61 12.06
N ASP A 37 7.78 18.37 11.23
CA ASP A 37 7.35 18.65 9.86
C ASP A 37 7.38 17.37 9.02
N MET A 38 8.39 16.52 9.21
CA MET A 38 8.46 15.23 8.53
C MET A 38 7.39 14.27 9.07
N ALA A 39 7.14 14.24 10.38
CA ALA A 39 6.11 13.40 10.98
C ALA A 39 4.71 13.74 10.42
N LEU A 40 4.38 15.04 10.33
CA LEU A 40 3.15 15.53 9.69
C LEU A 40 3.05 15.06 8.24
N ARG A 41 4.12 15.22 7.44
CA ARG A 41 4.13 14.80 6.03
C ARG A 41 3.97 13.30 5.87
N MET A 42 4.59 12.51 6.74
CA MET A 42 4.47 11.04 6.73
C MET A 42 3.05 10.59 7.05
N ASN A 43 2.43 11.14 8.10
CA ASN A 43 1.02 10.88 8.39
C ASN A 43 0.14 11.25 7.19
N ASP A 44 0.33 12.45 6.64
CA ASP A 44 -0.43 12.96 5.52
C ASP A 44 -0.31 12.11 4.24
N LEU A 45 0.88 11.58 3.96
CA LEU A 45 1.14 10.67 2.83
C LEU A 45 0.40 9.34 3.00
N LEU A 46 0.36 8.81 4.23
CA LEU A 46 -0.18 7.48 4.52
C LEU A 46 -1.72 7.47 4.62
N LEU A 47 -2.35 8.58 5.01
CA LEU A 47 -3.80 8.66 5.17
C LEU A 47 -4.60 8.22 3.92
N PRO A 48 -4.28 8.68 2.69
CA PRO A 48 -4.95 8.19 1.49
C PRO A 48 -4.73 6.70 1.22
N ILE A 49 -3.59 6.14 1.63
CA ILE A 49 -3.32 4.70 1.52
C ILE A 49 -4.20 3.93 2.50
N VAL A 50 -4.25 4.36 3.77
CA VAL A 50 -5.13 3.78 4.80
C VAL A 50 -6.58 3.79 4.34
N LYS A 51 -7.06 4.94 3.83
CA LYS A 51 -8.46 5.10 3.39
C LYS A 51 -8.71 4.34 2.08
N GLY A 52 -8.05 4.74 1.00
CA GLY A 52 -8.32 4.23 -0.35
C GLY A 52 -7.96 2.76 -0.50
N VAL A 53 -6.72 2.39 -0.17
CA VAL A 53 -6.28 1.00 -0.31
C VAL A 53 -6.94 0.11 0.73
N GLY A 54 -7.07 0.59 1.97
CA GLY A 54 -7.72 -0.16 3.04
C GLY A 54 -9.18 -0.50 2.73
N SER A 55 -9.95 0.45 2.20
CA SER A 55 -11.36 0.21 1.82
C SER A 55 -11.49 -0.76 0.64
N GLU A 56 -10.75 -0.54 -0.45
CA GLU A 56 -10.82 -1.41 -1.64
C GLU A 56 -10.34 -2.84 -1.32
N ARG A 57 -9.17 -2.99 -0.69
CA ARG A 57 -8.64 -4.33 -0.35
C ARG A 57 -9.51 -5.05 0.67
N SER A 58 -10.12 -4.35 1.63
CA SER A 58 -11.05 -5.00 2.57
C SER A 58 -12.27 -5.56 1.85
N TYR A 59 -12.88 -4.78 0.96
CA TYR A 59 -14.04 -5.25 0.18
C TYR A 59 -13.67 -6.44 -0.72
N GLU A 60 -12.53 -6.39 -1.42
CA GLU A 60 -12.03 -7.51 -2.23
C GLU A 60 -11.78 -8.77 -1.39
N MET A 61 -11.14 -8.63 -0.22
CA MET A 61 -10.80 -9.77 0.63
C MET A 61 -12.05 -10.42 1.22
N LEU A 62 -13.09 -9.66 1.52
CA LEU A 62 -14.37 -10.19 2.00
C LEU A 62 -15.06 -11.05 0.94
N ALA A 63 -14.95 -10.72 -0.36
CA ALA A 63 -15.43 -11.59 -1.43
C ALA A 63 -14.68 -12.95 -1.43
N VAL A 64 -13.36 -12.94 -1.20
CA VAL A 64 -12.56 -14.17 -1.05
C VAL A 64 -12.94 -14.93 0.23
N SER A 65 -13.24 -14.23 1.32
CA SER A 65 -13.76 -14.82 2.56
C SER A 65 -15.08 -15.54 2.30
N LEU A 66 -16.03 -14.89 1.62
CA LEU A 66 -17.33 -15.46 1.29
C LEU A 66 -17.16 -16.73 0.45
N GLN A 67 -16.30 -16.68 -0.57
CA GLN A 67 -16.03 -17.81 -1.45
C GLN A 67 -15.53 -19.05 -0.70
N THR A 68 -14.83 -18.86 0.43
CA THR A 68 -14.33 -19.96 1.27
C THR A 68 -15.49 -20.77 1.89
N PHE A 69 -16.66 -20.15 2.08
CA PHE A 69 -17.86 -20.79 2.62
C PHE A 69 -18.76 -21.40 1.52
N GLY A 70 -18.42 -21.20 0.23
CA GLY A 70 -19.23 -21.67 -0.89
C GLY A 70 -20.67 -21.15 -0.82
N GLY A 71 -21.64 -22.01 -1.11
CA GLY A 71 -23.07 -21.63 -1.07
C GLY A 71 -23.54 -21.14 0.30
N SER A 72 -22.96 -21.65 1.40
CA SER A 72 -23.28 -21.18 2.74
C SER A 72 -22.84 -19.73 2.98
N GLY A 73 -21.82 -19.24 2.28
CA GLY A 73 -21.37 -17.86 2.38
C GLY A 73 -22.39 -16.84 1.86
N PHE A 74 -23.34 -17.28 1.03
CA PHE A 74 -24.41 -16.43 0.49
C PHE A 74 -25.64 -16.35 1.40
N LEU A 75 -25.67 -17.13 2.50
CA LEU A 75 -26.75 -17.12 3.48
C LEU A 75 -26.49 -16.07 4.55
N GLN A 76 -27.56 -15.47 5.08
CA GLN A 76 -27.49 -14.51 6.20
C GLN A 76 -27.20 -15.18 7.55
N ASP A 77 -27.25 -16.52 7.61
CA ASP A 77 -26.80 -17.33 8.74
C ASP A 77 -25.32 -17.12 9.06
N TYR A 78 -24.52 -16.71 8.07
CA TYR A 78 -23.12 -16.31 8.23
C TYR A 78 -22.96 -14.81 7.96
N PRO A 79 -22.09 -14.11 8.71
CA PRO A 79 -22.04 -12.65 8.68
C PRO A 79 -21.32 -12.07 7.45
N ILE A 80 -20.72 -12.89 6.59
CA ILE A 80 -19.80 -12.41 5.54
C ILE A 80 -20.53 -11.60 4.47
N GLU A 81 -21.75 -12.00 4.10
CA GLU A 81 -22.59 -11.23 3.17
C GLU A 81 -22.85 -9.81 3.71
N GLN A 82 -23.11 -9.72 5.03
CA GLN A 82 -23.29 -8.44 5.70
C GLN A 82 -22.00 -7.62 5.70
N TYR A 83 -20.85 -8.23 6.01
CA TYR A 83 -19.57 -7.52 5.96
C TYR A 83 -19.28 -6.95 4.57
N ILE A 84 -19.61 -7.67 3.49
CA ILE A 84 -19.45 -7.16 2.12
C ILE A 84 -20.34 -5.93 1.89
N ARG A 85 -21.63 -6.01 2.26
CA ARG A 85 -22.56 -4.88 2.11
C ARG A 85 -22.09 -3.66 2.89
N ASP A 86 -21.71 -3.87 4.16
CA ASP A 86 -21.34 -2.80 5.07
C ASP A 86 -19.99 -2.19 4.66
N ALA A 87 -19.03 -2.96 4.15
CA ALA A 87 -17.72 -2.47 3.70
C ALA A 87 -17.78 -1.70 2.36
N LYS A 88 -18.84 -1.85 1.54
CA LYS A 88 -18.89 -1.17 0.23
C LYS A 88 -18.89 0.35 0.37
N ILE A 89 -19.52 0.88 1.41
CA ILE A 89 -19.59 2.32 1.67
C ILE A 89 -18.21 2.94 1.90
N ASP A 90 -17.24 2.15 2.37
CA ASP A 90 -15.90 2.64 2.71
C ASP A 90 -15.14 3.18 1.50
N THR A 91 -15.47 2.69 0.29
CA THR A 91 -14.89 3.15 -0.98
C THR A 91 -15.51 4.47 -1.48
N LEU A 92 -16.57 4.96 -0.82
CA LEU A 92 -17.42 6.05 -1.30
C LEU A 92 -17.38 7.28 -0.40
N TYR A 93 -17.71 7.13 0.89
CA TYR A 93 -17.75 8.25 1.83
C TYR A 93 -16.35 8.81 2.13
N GLU A 94 -16.26 9.99 2.75
CA GLU A 94 -14.97 10.64 3.09
C GLU A 94 -13.98 10.72 1.91
N GLY A 95 -14.52 10.87 0.69
CA GLY A 95 -13.79 10.92 -0.57
C GLY A 95 -13.63 9.55 -1.23
N THR A 96 -14.13 9.41 -2.46
CA THR A 96 -14.02 8.18 -3.26
C THR A 96 -12.57 7.78 -3.52
N THR A 97 -12.32 6.53 -3.90
CA THR A 97 -10.96 6.04 -4.21
C THR A 97 -10.24 6.91 -5.25
N ALA A 98 -10.95 7.43 -6.27
CA ALA A 98 -10.37 8.36 -7.24
C ALA A 98 -9.95 9.69 -6.59
N ILE A 99 -10.75 10.23 -5.66
CA ILE A 99 -10.39 11.44 -4.90
C ILE A 99 -9.18 11.17 -4.00
N GLN A 100 -9.10 10.00 -3.35
CA GLN A 100 -7.92 9.60 -2.58
C GLN A 100 -6.67 9.51 -3.46
N GLY A 101 -6.80 8.96 -4.69
CA GLY A 101 -5.69 8.88 -5.63
C GLY A 101 -5.20 10.27 -6.07
N LEU A 102 -6.13 11.17 -6.39
CA LEU A 102 -5.82 12.56 -6.74
C LEU A 102 -5.15 13.31 -5.57
N ASP A 103 -5.68 13.14 -4.36
CA ASP A 103 -5.08 13.69 -3.13
C ASP A 103 -3.64 13.19 -2.96
N PHE A 104 -3.47 11.87 -2.97
CA PHE A 104 -2.20 11.20 -2.80
C PHE A 104 -1.13 11.75 -3.76
N PHE A 105 -1.46 11.82 -5.05
CA PHE A 105 -0.51 12.33 -6.03
C PHE A 105 -0.29 13.84 -5.92
N PHE A 106 -1.34 14.66 -6.04
CA PHE A 106 -1.15 16.10 -6.17
C PHE A 106 -0.80 16.79 -4.85
N ARG A 107 -1.48 16.43 -3.76
CA ARG A 107 -1.29 17.11 -2.47
C ARG A 107 -0.23 16.44 -1.63
N LYS A 108 -0.16 15.10 -1.61
CA LYS A 108 0.76 14.39 -0.71
C LYS A 108 2.13 14.08 -1.32
N ILE A 109 2.24 14.04 -2.64
CA ILE A 109 3.52 13.83 -3.34
C ILE A 109 4.02 15.13 -3.99
N VAL A 110 3.26 15.72 -4.93
CA VAL A 110 3.72 16.86 -5.74
C VAL A 110 3.89 18.13 -4.89
N LYS A 111 2.85 18.53 -4.14
CA LYS A 111 2.93 19.71 -3.26
C LYS A 111 3.95 19.53 -2.13
N ASP A 112 4.16 18.31 -1.67
CA ASP A 112 5.19 17.93 -0.69
C ASP A 112 6.62 17.96 -1.27
N GLN A 113 6.77 18.14 -2.59
CA GLN A 113 8.05 18.04 -3.28
C GLN A 113 8.74 16.69 -3.04
N PHE A 114 7.94 15.61 -3.00
CA PHE A 114 8.39 14.22 -2.86
C PHE A 114 9.14 13.90 -1.55
N ARG A 115 9.15 14.79 -0.55
CA ARG A 115 9.97 14.62 0.66
C ARG A 115 9.58 13.37 1.46
N SER A 116 8.30 13.24 1.81
CA SER A 116 7.76 12.07 2.52
C SER A 116 7.90 10.79 1.72
N LEU A 117 7.67 10.86 0.41
CA LEU A 117 7.84 9.72 -0.50
C LEU A 117 9.30 9.22 -0.49
N MET A 118 10.27 10.12 -0.53
CA MET A 118 11.69 9.76 -0.45
C MET A 118 12.06 9.20 0.93
N THR A 119 11.47 9.73 2.01
CA THR A 119 11.66 9.20 3.36
C THR A 119 11.21 7.75 3.47
N ILE A 120 9.98 7.42 3.04
CA ILE A 120 9.49 6.04 3.11
C ILE A 120 10.24 5.11 2.15
N ALA A 121 10.60 5.58 0.96
CA ALA A 121 11.44 4.82 0.02
C ALA A 121 12.83 4.50 0.62
N GLY A 122 13.39 5.42 1.42
CA GLY A 122 14.61 5.20 2.18
C GLY A 122 14.47 4.04 3.17
N GLN A 123 13.41 4.03 3.98
CA GLN A 123 13.15 2.95 4.94
C GLN A 123 12.91 1.59 4.26
N ILE A 124 12.21 1.59 3.12
CA ILE A 124 12.04 0.38 2.29
C ILE A 124 13.40 -0.08 1.78
N THR A 125 14.23 0.83 1.28
CA THR A 125 15.59 0.52 0.79
C THR A 125 16.48 -0.06 1.89
N GLU A 126 16.38 0.45 3.12
CA GLU A 126 17.08 -0.12 4.28
C GLU A 126 16.64 -1.56 4.54
N THR A 127 15.34 -1.85 4.44
CA THR A 127 14.82 -3.23 4.57
C THR A 127 15.28 -4.13 3.43
N VAL A 128 15.37 -3.60 2.20
CA VAL A 128 15.89 -4.33 1.02
C VAL A 128 17.36 -4.71 1.20
N LYS A 129 18.19 -3.81 1.73
CA LYS A 129 19.59 -4.11 2.09
C LYS A 129 19.63 -5.15 3.21
N GLY A 130 18.88 -4.87 4.28
CA GLY A 130 18.80 -5.60 5.54
C GLY A 130 20.15 -5.92 6.18
N ASP A 131 20.14 -6.81 7.18
CA ASP A 131 21.36 -7.09 7.95
C ASP A 131 22.28 -8.09 7.25
N GLU A 132 23.59 -7.81 7.26
CA GLU A 132 24.66 -8.71 6.85
C GLU A 132 24.66 -9.96 7.77
N GLY A 133 23.90 -11.02 7.45
CA GLY A 133 24.10 -12.28 8.17
C GLY A 133 23.06 -13.39 8.08
N SER A 134 21.78 -13.14 7.84
CA SER A 134 20.77 -14.22 7.99
C SER A 134 20.34 -14.90 6.70
N GLY A 135 20.41 -14.24 5.54
CA GLY A 135 20.00 -14.76 4.22
C GLY A 135 18.51 -15.19 4.10
N GLN A 136 17.77 -15.27 5.21
CA GLN A 136 16.48 -15.96 5.35
C GLN A 136 15.28 -15.30 4.64
N LEU A 137 15.48 -14.10 4.08
CA LEU A 137 14.48 -13.35 3.30
C LEU A 137 15.10 -12.68 2.06
N SER A 138 16.26 -13.16 1.59
CA SER A 138 17.00 -12.54 0.48
C SER A 138 16.15 -12.40 -0.79
N VAL A 139 15.44 -13.46 -1.18
CA VAL A 139 14.52 -13.45 -2.33
C VAL A 139 13.41 -12.43 -2.13
N GLU A 140 12.81 -12.38 -0.93
CA GLU A 140 11.71 -11.47 -0.65
C GLU A 140 12.16 -10.00 -0.64
N ARG A 141 13.36 -9.72 -0.13
CA ARG A 141 13.98 -8.39 -0.18
C ARG A 141 14.28 -7.95 -1.61
N GLU A 142 14.77 -8.85 -2.47
CA GLU A 142 14.97 -8.56 -3.89
C GLU A 142 13.65 -8.21 -4.58
N LEU A 143 12.58 -8.97 -4.30
CA LEU A 143 11.24 -8.70 -4.82
C LEU A 143 10.68 -7.37 -4.31
N LEU A 144 10.96 -7.01 -3.06
CA LEU A 144 10.61 -5.69 -2.51
C LEU A 144 11.37 -4.56 -3.21
N GLY A 145 12.65 -4.76 -3.52
CA GLY A 145 13.45 -3.80 -4.29
C GLY A 145 12.87 -3.55 -5.68
N LYS A 146 12.53 -4.61 -6.41
CA LYS A 146 11.89 -4.50 -7.73
C LYS A 146 10.53 -3.78 -7.64
N ALA A 147 9.71 -4.13 -6.65
CA ALA A 147 8.43 -3.47 -6.43
C ALA A 147 8.58 -1.97 -6.11
N LEU A 148 9.62 -1.58 -5.37
CA LEU A 148 9.94 -0.17 -5.13
C LEU A 148 10.29 0.54 -6.44
N GLU A 149 11.15 -0.06 -7.28
CA GLU A 149 11.51 0.47 -8.60
C GLU A 149 10.27 0.60 -9.51
N ASP A 150 9.34 -0.36 -9.45
CA ASP A 150 8.11 -0.34 -10.23
C ASP A 150 7.21 0.84 -9.84
N VAL A 151 6.98 1.04 -8.54
CA VAL A 151 6.19 2.19 -8.04
C VAL A 151 6.89 3.51 -8.36
N GLN A 152 8.22 3.59 -8.22
CA GLN A 152 8.98 4.77 -8.63
C GLN A 152 8.85 5.07 -10.12
N GLY A 153 8.80 4.04 -10.97
CA GLY A 153 8.52 4.18 -12.40
C GLY A 153 7.16 4.81 -12.67
N ILE A 154 6.11 4.35 -11.98
CA ILE A 154 4.76 4.95 -12.09
C ILE A 154 4.80 6.42 -11.67
N VAL A 155 5.40 6.73 -10.51
CA VAL A 155 5.53 8.12 -10.02
C VAL A 155 6.27 9.00 -11.03
N ALA A 156 7.35 8.49 -11.64
CA ALA A 156 8.15 9.22 -12.61
C ALA A 156 7.33 9.58 -13.85
N VAL A 157 6.58 8.62 -14.41
CA VAL A 157 5.75 8.84 -15.61
C VAL A 157 4.63 9.85 -15.31
N LEU A 158 3.96 9.73 -14.15
CA LEU A 158 2.92 10.68 -13.75
C LEU A 158 3.50 12.09 -13.53
N GLY A 159 4.70 12.18 -12.94
CA GLY A 159 5.43 13.45 -12.77
C GLY A 159 5.79 14.10 -14.11
N GLN A 160 6.20 13.30 -15.10
CA GLN A 160 6.49 13.79 -16.46
C GLN A 160 5.24 14.38 -17.11
N TRP A 161 4.10 13.69 -17.04
CA TRP A 161 2.84 14.21 -17.60
C TRP A 161 2.32 15.44 -16.87
N ALA A 162 2.42 15.48 -15.53
CA ALA A 162 2.05 16.65 -14.75
C ALA A 162 2.94 17.88 -15.08
N MET A 163 4.20 17.66 -15.42
CA MET A 163 5.07 18.74 -15.90
C MET A 163 4.71 19.16 -17.33
N ALA A 164 4.48 18.19 -18.22
CA ALA A 164 4.08 18.46 -19.61
C ALA A 164 2.74 19.20 -19.70
N SER A 165 1.86 19.03 -18.71
CA SER A 165 0.57 19.71 -18.67
C SER A 165 0.64 21.23 -18.50
N GLN A 166 1.82 21.78 -18.19
CA GLN A 166 2.04 23.23 -18.18
C GLN A 166 2.01 23.83 -19.60
N SER A 167 2.37 23.04 -20.62
CA SER A 167 2.35 23.43 -22.03
C SER A 167 1.26 22.74 -22.85
N ASP A 168 0.81 21.57 -22.42
CA ASP A 168 -0.23 20.78 -23.08
C ASP A 168 -1.22 20.24 -22.03
N ALA A 169 -2.28 21.00 -21.79
CA ALA A 169 -3.22 20.75 -20.70
C ALA A 169 -3.80 19.32 -20.72
N GLU A 170 -3.93 18.68 -21.88
CA GLU A 170 -4.51 17.34 -22.02
C GLU A 170 -3.64 16.24 -21.38
N GLN A 171 -2.33 16.47 -21.21
CA GLN A 171 -1.45 15.52 -20.52
C GLN A 171 -1.89 15.26 -19.08
N ILE A 172 -2.62 16.18 -18.44
CA ILE A 172 -3.14 15.97 -17.08
C ILE A 172 -4.15 14.82 -17.02
N TYR A 173 -4.82 14.49 -18.13
CA TYR A 173 -5.76 13.37 -18.15
C TYR A 173 -5.04 12.03 -17.93
N LYS A 174 -3.83 11.86 -18.47
CA LYS A 174 -3.03 10.64 -18.22
C LYS A 174 -2.70 10.46 -16.75
N VAL A 175 -2.46 11.57 -16.02
CA VAL A 175 -2.30 11.55 -14.57
C VAL A 175 -3.60 11.06 -13.92
N GLY A 176 -4.74 11.66 -14.26
CA GLY A 176 -6.05 11.26 -13.75
C GLY A 176 -6.41 9.78 -14.00
N LEU A 177 -6.05 9.24 -15.16
CA LEU A 177 -6.25 7.84 -15.53
C LEU A 177 -5.38 6.85 -14.71
N ASN A 178 -4.40 7.37 -13.97
CA ASN A 178 -3.41 6.56 -13.26
C ASN A 178 -3.30 6.83 -11.76
N THR A 179 -3.93 7.88 -11.21
CA THR A 179 -3.77 8.19 -9.78
C THR A 179 -4.27 7.09 -8.85
N THR A 180 -5.42 6.46 -9.18
CA THR A 180 -5.91 5.27 -8.45
C THR A 180 -4.94 4.10 -8.55
N ARG A 181 -4.35 3.87 -9.72
CA ARG A 181 -3.34 2.82 -9.92
C ARG A 181 -2.10 3.05 -9.06
N LEU A 182 -1.58 4.28 -9.08
CA LEU A 182 -0.45 4.67 -8.23
C LEU A 182 -0.77 4.45 -6.75
N LEU A 183 -1.96 4.83 -6.30
CA LEU A 183 -2.40 4.65 -4.91
C LEU A 183 -2.41 3.17 -4.51
N MET A 184 -3.06 2.31 -5.32
CA MET A 184 -3.16 0.88 -5.03
C MET A 184 -1.80 0.17 -5.08
N ALA A 185 -0.96 0.50 -6.07
CA ALA A 185 0.40 -0.04 -6.19
C ALA A 185 1.28 0.38 -4.99
N SER A 186 1.20 1.64 -4.58
CA SER A 186 1.90 2.15 -3.40
C SER A 186 1.45 1.47 -2.12
N GLY A 187 0.14 1.19 -1.98
CA GLY A 187 -0.38 0.43 -0.85
C GLY A 187 0.12 -1.00 -0.78
N ASP A 188 0.13 -1.73 -1.90
CA ASP A 188 0.69 -3.09 -1.95
C ASP A 188 2.19 -3.11 -1.63
N LEU A 189 2.95 -2.11 -2.11
CA LEU A 189 4.36 -1.94 -1.76
C LEU A 189 4.56 -1.75 -0.26
N VAL A 190 3.85 -0.80 0.35
CA VAL A 190 3.96 -0.49 1.79
C VAL A 190 3.50 -1.69 2.64
N ILE A 191 2.42 -2.38 2.24
CA ILE A 191 1.96 -3.61 2.90
C ILE A 191 3.04 -4.70 2.83
N GLY A 192 3.62 -4.94 1.66
CA GLY A 192 4.68 -5.93 1.48
C GLY A 192 5.91 -5.63 2.34
N TRP A 193 6.32 -4.36 2.37
CA TRP A 193 7.40 -3.88 3.23
C TRP A 193 7.13 -4.12 4.72
N LEU A 194 5.95 -3.73 5.21
CA LEU A 194 5.59 -3.90 6.62
C LEU A 194 5.47 -5.37 7.03
N LEU A 195 4.96 -6.23 6.14
CA LEU A 195 4.97 -7.68 6.35
C LEU A 195 6.39 -8.23 6.45
N LEU A 196 7.32 -7.74 5.63
CA LEU A 196 8.73 -8.16 5.71
C LEU A 196 9.40 -7.70 7.00
N ARG A 197 9.15 -6.48 7.48
CA ARG A 197 9.60 -6.03 8.81
C ARG A 197 9.07 -6.93 9.93
N GLN A 198 7.80 -7.36 9.85
CA GLN A 198 7.24 -8.33 10.80
C GLN A 198 7.93 -9.69 10.72
N ALA A 199 8.27 -10.16 9.52
CA ALA A 199 8.98 -11.41 9.31
C ALA A 199 10.42 -11.37 9.84
N GLU A 200 11.10 -10.23 9.77
CA GLU A 200 12.42 -10.04 10.38
C GLU A 200 12.36 -10.16 11.90
N VAL A 201 11.42 -9.46 12.55
CA VAL A 201 11.17 -9.58 13.99
C VAL A 201 10.81 -11.02 14.37
N ALA A 202 9.93 -11.65 13.59
CA ALA A 202 9.53 -13.04 13.81
C ALA A 202 10.71 -14.02 13.67
N SER A 203 11.60 -13.80 12.70
CA SER A 203 12.79 -14.64 12.48
C SER A 203 13.75 -14.58 13.66
N VAL A 204 13.97 -13.38 14.22
CA VAL A 204 14.77 -13.21 15.45
C VAL A 204 14.08 -13.88 16.65
N ALA A 205 12.77 -13.71 16.82
CA ALA A 205 12.06 -14.35 17.93
C ALA A 205 12.14 -15.90 17.86
N LEU A 206 12.13 -16.48 16.66
CA LEU A 206 12.24 -17.92 16.45
C LEU A 206 13.59 -18.53 16.84
N THR A 207 14.66 -17.73 16.95
CA THR A 207 15.96 -18.21 17.47
C THR A 207 15.98 -18.34 18.99
N GLY A 208 15.02 -17.70 19.67
CA GLY A 208 14.87 -17.77 21.11
C GLY A 208 14.06 -18.98 21.58
N ASP A 209 13.97 -19.10 22.91
CA ASP A 209 13.03 -20.03 23.55
C ASP A 209 11.68 -19.33 23.71
N VAL A 210 10.69 -19.78 22.93
CA VAL A 210 9.33 -19.25 22.90
C VAL A 210 8.34 -20.38 23.03
N SER A 211 7.15 -20.09 23.57
CA SER A 211 6.08 -21.07 23.68
C SER A 211 5.72 -21.65 22.29
N GLU A 212 5.15 -22.85 22.25
CA GLU A 212 4.75 -23.47 20.98
C GLU A 212 3.71 -22.63 20.23
N LYS A 213 2.80 -21.96 20.97
CA LYS A 213 1.83 -21.03 20.39
C LYS A 213 2.50 -19.85 19.70
N ASP A 214 3.49 -19.23 20.36
CA ASP A 214 4.21 -18.08 19.80
C ASP A 214 5.10 -18.50 18.62
N ARG A 215 5.73 -19.69 18.72
CA ARG A 215 6.47 -20.30 17.61
C ARG A 215 5.60 -20.41 16.35
N MET A 216 4.39 -20.94 16.47
CA MET A 216 3.45 -21.05 15.34
C MET A 216 3.00 -19.68 14.82
N PHE A 217 2.81 -18.69 15.70
CA PHE A 217 2.49 -17.32 15.28
C PHE A 217 3.63 -16.71 14.45
N TYR A 218 4.87 -16.79 14.92
CA TYR A 218 6.04 -16.24 14.23
C TYR A 218 6.32 -16.95 12.90
N LEU A 219 6.20 -18.28 12.84
CA LEU A 219 6.26 -19.01 11.57
C LEU A 219 5.19 -18.52 10.58
N GLY A 220 3.97 -18.29 11.07
CA GLY A 220 2.89 -17.71 10.29
C GLY A 220 3.23 -16.33 9.72
N LYS A 221 3.94 -15.47 10.47
CA LYS A 221 4.40 -14.16 10.00
C LYS A 221 5.42 -14.26 8.87
N VAL A 222 6.43 -15.11 9.04
CA VAL A 222 7.47 -15.35 8.02
C VAL A 222 6.84 -15.86 6.73
N GLU A 223 5.97 -16.87 6.80
CA GLU A 223 5.33 -17.43 5.61
C GLU A 223 4.34 -16.47 4.96
N THR A 224 3.69 -15.59 5.74
CA THR A 224 2.81 -14.55 5.20
C THR A 224 3.58 -13.51 4.38
N ALA A 225 4.72 -13.05 4.89
CA ALA A 225 5.58 -12.11 4.16
C ALA A 225 6.15 -12.74 2.89
N ARG A 226 6.68 -13.97 2.97
CA ARG A 226 7.17 -14.74 1.81
C ARG A 226 6.11 -14.89 0.74
N TRP A 227 4.91 -15.30 1.13
CA TRP A 227 3.82 -15.49 0.18
C TRP A 227 3.44 -14.16 -0.48
N PHE A 228 3.27 -13.08 0.29
CA PHE A 228 2.89 -11.78 -0.26
C PHE A 228 3.96 -11.25 -1.22
N ALA A 229 5.23 -11.30 -0.83
CA ALA A 229 6.35 -10.87 -1.66
C ALA A 229 6.42 -11.62 -2.99
N ARG A 230 6.13 -12.94 -3.00
CA ARG A 230 6.19 -13.76 -4.22
C ARG A 230 4.93 -13.69 -5.10
N ASN A 231 3.77 -13.34 -4.55
CA ASN A 231 2.49 -13.43 -5.26
C ASN A 231 1.81 -12.09 -5.54
N ARG A 232 2.17 -11.03 -4.80
CA ARG A 232 1.54 -9.70 -4.92
C ARG A 232 2.51 -8.67 -5.49
N LEU A 233 3.71 -8.57 -4.93
CA LEU A 233 4.70 -7.59 -5.38
C LEU A 233 5.07 -7.69 -6.87
N PRO A 234 5.19 -8.88 -7.50
CA PRO A 234 5.53 -8.96 -8.93
C PRO A 234 4.45 -8.39 -9.86
N LEU A 235 3.22 -8.22 -9.37
CA LEU A 235 2.14 -7.63 -10.16
C LEU A 235 2.34 -6.13 -10.38
N LEU A 236 3.15 -5.46 -9.55
CA LEU A 236 3.42 -4.02 -9.69
C LEU A 236 4.18 -3.69 -10.98
N ALA A 237 4.99 -4.63 -11.50
CA ALA A 237 5.63 -4.50 -12.80
C ALA A 237 4.59 -4.40 -13.94
N ALA A 238 3.48 -5.13 -13.85
CA ALA A 238 2.40 -5.04 -14.82
C ALA A 238 1.63 -3.72 -14.70
N GLU A 239 1.37 -3.25 -13.47
CA GLU A 239 0.77 -1.93 -13.25
C GLU A 239 1.64 -0.81 -13.82
N ARG A 240 2.96 -0.89 -13.63
CA ARG A 240 3.91 0.03 -14.25
C ARG A 240 3.83 0.01 -15.77
N ALA A 241 3.84 -1.17 -16.38
CA ALA A 241 3.75 -1.31 -17.83
C ALA A 241 2.45 -0.70 -18.38
N VAL A 242 1.32 -0.87 -17.68
CA VAL A 242 0.04 -0.25 -18.05
C VAL A 242 0.09 1.28 -17.92
N ALA A 243 0.72 1.80 -16.86
CA ALA A 243 0.92 3.23 -16.72
C ALA A 243 1.77 3.79 -17.89
N GLU A 244 2.92 3.17 -18.17
CA GLU A 244 3.81 3.58 -19.26
C GLU A 244 3.12 3.53 -20.65
N ALA A 245 2.16 2.63 -20.84
CA ALA A 245 1.38 2.50 -22.08
C ALA A 245 0.18 3.46 -22.19
N THR A 246 -0.10 4.29 -21.19
CA THR A 246 -1.30 5.16 -21.20
C THR A 246 -1.21 6.24 -22.29
N ASP A 247 -2.24 6.32 -23.13
CA ASP A 247 -2.46 7.37 -24.12
C ASP A 247 -3.73 8.19 -23.82
N LEU A 248 -4.16 9.03 -24.77
CA LEU A 248 -5.35 9.87 -24.66
C LEU A 248 -6.55 9.32 -25.44
N ALA A 249 -6.46 8.14 -26.05
CA ALA A 249 -7.50 7.63 -26.94
C ALA A 249 -8.87 7.50 -26.22
N LEU A 250 -8.86 7.13 -24.94
CA LEU A 250 -10.07 7.09 -24.12
C LEU A 250 -10.70 8.48 -23.90
N MET A 251 -9.88 9.52 -23.80
CA MET A 251 -10.33 10.90 -23.60
C MET A 251 -10.80 11.55 -24.90
N GLU A 252 -10.28 11.09 -26.03
CA GLU A 252 -10.66 11.53 -27.38
C GLU A 252 -11.92 10.83 -27.91
N MET A 253 -12.31 9.72 -27.29
CA MET A 253 -13.49 8.94 -27.70
C MET A 253 -14.78 9.76 -27.49
N PRO A 254 -15.66 9.89 -28.51
CA PRO A 254 -16.94 10.55 -28.35
C PRO A 254 -17.78 9.88 -27.25
N GLU A 255 -18.49 10.69 -26.46
CA GLU A 255 -19.33 10.19 -25.37
C GLU A 255 -20.42 9.22 -25.88
N GLU A 256 -20.95 9.45 -27.08
CA GLU A 256 -21.96 8.59 -27.71
C GLU A 256 -21.44 7.19 -28.10
N ALA A 257 -20.13 6.95 -28.00
CA ALA A 257 -19.52 5.64 -28.26
C ALA A 257 -19.35 4.77 -27.00
N PHE A 258 -19.71 5.26 -25.81
CA PHE A 258 -19.75 4.49 -24.55
C PHE A 258 -21.09 3.74 -24.37
#